data_AF-A0A3C1BAS9-F1
#
_entry.id   AF-A0A3C1BAS9-F1
#
_cell.length_a   1.000
_cell.length_b   1.000
_cell.length_c   1.000
_cell.angle_alpha   90.00
_cell.angle_beta   90.00
_cell.angle_gamma   90.00
#
_symmetry.space_group_name_H-M   'P 1'
#
loop_
_entity.id
_entity.type
_entity.pdbx_description
1 polymer ?
#
loop_
_entity_poly.entity_id
_entity_poly.type
_entity_poly.pdbx_seq_one_letter_code
_entity_poly.pdbx_strand_id
1 'polypeptide(L)'
;MYELFLIWDWVEFALRWLHVITAIAWIGSSFYFIALDLGLRKAPDLPAGAHGEEWQVHGGGFYHVRKYLVAPSDMPAHLTWFKWESYATWLSGAALLMVVYWAGAELYLIDLAKAELSVVQAILISA
;
A
#
# COMPACT_ATOMS: atom_id res chain seq x y z
N MET A 1 -32.76 8.45 10.58
CA MET A 1 -31.71 8.16 11.59
C MET A 1 -31.18 6.74 11.43
N TYR A 2 -32.02 5.69 11.50
CA TYR A 2 -31.57 4.30 11.35
C TYR A 2 -30.85 4.01 10.03
N GLU A 3 -31.38 4.51 8.91
CA GLU A 3 -30.77 4.38 7.57
C GLU A 3 -29.33 4.96 7.50
N LEU A 4 -29.07 6.06 8.20
CA LEU A 4 -27.74 6.70 8.21
C LEU A 4 -26.73 5.86 8.98
N PHE A 5 -27.13 5.24 10.10
CA PHE A 5 -26.27 4.32 10.84
C PHE A 5 -25.93 3.08 10.00
N LEU A 6 -26.93 2.49 9.33
CA LEU A 6 -26.71 1.33 8.47
C LEU A 6 -25.75 1.65 7.32
N ILE A 7 -25.91 2.80 6.66
CA ILE A 7 -24.99 3.25 5.60
C ILE A 7 -23.57 3.42 6.17
N TRP A 8 -23.44 3.99 7.37
CA TRP A 8 -22.14 4.20 8.01
C TRP A 8 -21.43 2.87 8.31
N ASP A 9 -22.14 1.87 8.83
CA ASP A 9 -21.60 0.53 9.08
C ASP A 9 -21.08 -0.12 7.78
N TRP A 10 -21.80 0.04 6.68
CA TRP A 10 -21.36 -0.45 5.37
C TRP A 10 -20.14 0.30 4.83
N VAL A 11 -20.05 1.61 5.06
CA VAL A 11 -18.86 2.42 4.71
C VAL A 11 -17.64 1.95 5.50
N GLU A 12 -17.78 1.77 6.82
CA GLU A 12 -16.71 1.23 7.65
C GLU A 12 -16.26 -0.15 7.17
N PHE A 13 -17.22 -1.05 6.92
CA PHE A 13 -16.94 -2.38 6.42
C PHE A 13 -16.18 -2.35 5.08
N ALA A 14 -16.65 -1.53 4.13
CA ALA A 14 -16.03 -1.41 2.81
C ALA A 14 -14.61 -0.84 2.90
N LEU A 15 -14.40 0.20 3.72
CA LEU A 15 -13.07 0.79 3.92
C LEU A 15 -12.09 -0.19 4.57
N ARG A 16 -12.55 -0.98 5.56
CA ARG A 16 -11.71 -2.00 6.21
C ARG A 16 -11.25 -3.04 5.19
N TRP A 17 -12.16 -3.57 4.39
CA TRP A 17 -11.82 -4.55 3.36
C TRP A 17 -10.94 -3.97 2.26
N LEU A 18 -11.23 -2.74 1.79
CA LEU A 18 -10.37 -2.04 0.84
C LEU A 18 -8.94 -1.90 1.37
N HIS A 19 -8.80 -1.50 2.64
CA HIS A 19 -7.50 -1.35 3.26
C HIS A 19 -6.75 -2.67 3.37
N VAL A 20 -7.41 -3.74 3.84
CA VAL A 20 -6.80 -5.08 3.94
C VAL A 20 -6.34 -5.58 2.56
N ILE A 21 -7.18 -5.44 1.52
CA ILE A 21 -6.86 -5.89 0.17
C ILE A 21 -5.66 -5.11 -0.40
N THR A 22 -5.68 -3.79 -0.28
CA THR A 22 -4.57 -2.95 -0.77
C THR A 22 -3.28 -3.22 0.00
N ALA A 23 -3.36 -3.43 1.32
CA ALA A 23 -2.21 -3.80 2.15
C ALA A 23 -1.61 -5.15 1.73
N ILE A 24 -2.44 -6.16 1.46
CA ILE A 24 -1.98 -7.46 0.94
C ILE A 24 -1.27 -7.27 -0.41
N ALA A 25 -1.83 -6.46 -1.32
CA ALA A 25 -1.20 -6.18 -2.60
C ALA A 25 0.16 -5.46 -2.45
N TRP A 26 0.26 -4.48 -1.54
CA TRP A 26 1.50 -3.75 -1.30
C TRP A 26 2.58 -4.61 -0.64
N ILE A 27 2.22 -5.37 0.39
CA ILE A 27 3.17 -6.26 1.07
C ILE A 27 3.58 -7.41 0.13
N GLY A 28 2.64 -7.97 -0.62
CA GLY A 28 2.90 -9.03 -1.60
C GLY A 28 3.86 -8.58 -2.71
N SER A 29 3.62 -7.41 -3.29
CA SER A 29 4.55 -6.83 -4.29
C SER A 29 5.93 -6.56 -3.70
N SER A 30 5.99 -6.09 -2.44
CA SER A 30 7.27 -5.89 -1.74
C SER A 30 8.06 -7.18 -1.58
N PHE A 31 7.41 -8.26 -1.13
CA PHE A 31 8.06 -9.57 -1.02
C PHE A 31 8.50 -10.13 -2.37
N TYR A 32 7.69 -9.95 -3.41
CA TYR A 32 8.07 -10.34 -4.76
C TYR A 32 9.34 -9.62 -5.22
N PHE A 33 9.42 -8.29 -5.06
CA PHE A 33 10.61 -7.53 -5.47
C PHE A 33 11.85 -7.84 -4.62
N ILE A 34 11.68 -8.10 -3.32
CA ILE A 34 12.78 -8.58 -2.47
C ILE A 34 13.30 -9.93 -2.96
N ALA A 35 12.41 -10.89 -3.25
CA ALA A 35 12.80 -12.20 -3.75
C ALA A 35 13.48 -12.10 -5.13
N LEU A 36 12.96 -11.26 -6.03
CA LEU A 36 13.57 -10.97 -7.32
C LEU A 36 14.98 -10.40 -7.14
N ASP A 37 15.15 -9.40 -6.28
CA ASP A 37 16.44 -8.74 -6.03
C ASP A 37 17.48 -9.72 -5.46
N LEU A 38 17.08 -10.61 -4.56
CA LEU A 38 17.94 -11.64 -4.00
C LEU A 38 18.25 -12.78 -4.99
N GLY A 39 17.39 -12.98 -5.99
CA GLY A 39 17.57 -13.99 -7.03
C GLY A 39 18.56 -13.60 -8.12
N LEU A 40 18.75 -12.29 -8.37
CA LEU A 40 19.53 -11.77 -9.49
C LEU A 40 20.91 -12.42 -9.62
N ARG A 41 21.21 -12.88 -10.83
CA ARG A 41 22.50 -13.47 -11.20
C ARG A 41 23.24 -12.60 -12.20
N LYS A 42 24.58 -12.70 -12.18
CA LYS A 42 25.42 -12.22 -13.27
C LYS A 42 25.39 -13.25 -14.40
N ALA A 43 25.31 -12.78 -15.64
CA ALA A 43 25.34 -13.62 -16.83
C ALA A 43 26.38 -13.08 -17.83
N PRO A 44 27.01 -13.93 -18.66
CA PRO A 44 27.99 -13.49 -19.66
C PRO A 44 27.42 -12.53 -20.71
N ASP A 45 26.13 -12.63 -21.01
CA ASP A 45 25.39 -11.82 -21.99
C ASP A 45 24.64 -10.64 -21.36
N LEU A 46 24.94 -10.31 -20.10
CA LEU A 46 24.29 -9.22 -19.39
C LEU A 46 24.54 -7.88 -20.10
N PRO A 47 23.50 -7.10 -20.43
CA PRO A 47 23.67 -5.82 -21.10
C PRO A 47 24.54 -4.84 -20.32
N ALA A 48 25.23 -3.94 -21.03
CA ALA A 48 26.04 -2.90 -20.41
C ALA A 48 25.21 -2.06 -19.43
N GLY A 49 25.69 -1.91 -18.20
CA GLY A 49 25.03 -1.16 -17.13
C GLY A 49 23.95 -1.93 -16.35
N ALA A 50 23.57 -3.14 -16.77
CA ALA A 50 22.67 -3.98 -15.98
C ALA A 50 23.39 -4.55 -14.74
N HIS A 51 22.67 -4.58 -13.63
CA HIS A 51 23.14 -5.11 -12.36
C HIS A 51 23.06 -6.63 -12.31
N GLY A 52 22.03 -7.22 -12.90
CA GLY A 52 21.84 -8.66 -12.95
C GLY A 52 20.56 -9.02 -13.66
N GLU A 53 20.33 -10.31 -13.80
CA GLU A 53 19.14 -10.85 -14.45
C GLU A 53 18.55 -12.03 -13.69
N GLU A 54 17.26 -12.29 -13.92
CA GLU A 54 16.53 -13.42 -13.37
C GLU A 54 15.53 -13.96 -14.40
N TRP A 55 15.38 -15.28 -14.42
CA TRP A 55 14.39 -15.98 -15.22
C TRP A 55 13.27 -16.52 -14.32
N GLN A 56 12.04 -16.12 -14.60
CA GLN A 56 10.87 -16.53 -13.81
C GLN A 56 9.84 -17.23 -14.69
N VAL A 57 9.09 -18.17 -14.09
CA VAL A 57 7.96 -18.84 -14.74
C VAL A 57 6.69 -18.58 -13.95
N HIS A 58 5.63 -18.14 -14.64
CA HIS A 58 4.32 -17.97 -14.02
C HIS A 58 3.21 -18.09 -15.06
N GLY A 59 2.11 -18.78 -14.72
CA GLY A 59 0.97 -18.97 -15.63
C GLY A 59 1.33 -19.71 -16.94
N GLY A 60 2.41 -20.51 -16.93
CA GLY A 60 2.92 -21.21 -18.12
C GLY A 60 3.81 -20.36 -19.05
N GLY A 61 4.00 -19.06 -18.75
CA GLY A 61 4.91 -18.18 -19.49
C GLY A 61 6.25 -17.96 -18.77
N PHE A 62 7.25 -17.51 -19.51
CA PHE A 62 8.59 -17.21 -19.01
C PHE A 62 8.88 -15.71 -19.09
N TYR A 63 9.42 -15.15 -18.02
CA TYR A 63 9.82 -13.76 -17.89
C TYR A 63 11.33 -13.69 -17.75
N HIS A 64 11.98 -12.85 -18.56
CA HIS A 64 13.40 -12.52 -18.43
C HIS A 64 13.52 -11.09 -17.93
N VAL A 65 13.90 -10.95 -16.66
CA VAL A 65 13.96 -9.66 -15.99
C VAL A 65 15.42 -9.26 -15.86
N ARG A 66 15.73 -8.01 -16.24
CA ARG A 66 17.06 -7.40 -16.11
C ARG A 66 16.93 -6.14 -15.27
N LYS A 67 17.67 -6.06 -14.17
CA LYS A 67 17.65 -4.90 -13.28
C LYS A 67 18.76 -3.93 -13.64
N TYR A 68 18.41 -2.66 -13.82
CA TYR A 68 19.35 -1.55 -13.91
C TYR A 68 19.23 -0.69 -12.65
N LEU A 69 20.35 -0.26 -12.07
CA LEU A 69 20.32 0.62 -10.87
C LEU A 69 20.02 2.08 -11.20
N VAL A 70 20.18 2.44 -12.46
CA VAL A 70 19.89 3.75 -13.03
C VAL A 70 19.19 3.56 -14.36
N ALA A 71 18.61 4.63 -14.91
CA ALA A 71 17.98 4.56 -16.22
C ALA A 71 18.98 4.05 -17.29
N PRO A 72 18.62 3.03 -18.10
CA PRO A 72 19.46 2.57 -19.20
C PRO A 72 19.52 3.63 -20.31
N SER A 73 20.51 3.51 -21.19
CA SER A 73 20.66 4.41 -22.36
C SER A 73 19.45 4.38 -23.28
N ASP A 74 18.88 3.19 -23.48
CA ASP A 74 17.67 2.97 -24.28
C ASP A 74 16.51 2.59 -23.35
N MET A 75 15.84 3.61 -22.80
CA MET A 75 14.67 3.40 -21.95
C MET A 75 13.40 3.21 -22.81
N PRO A 76 12.59 2.17 -22.57
CA PRO A 76 11.38 1.96 -23.35
C PRO A 76 10.36 3.07 -23.09
N ALA A 77 9.56 3.39 -24.10
CA ALA A 77 8.51 4.43 -24.01
C ALA A 77 7.38 4.04 -23.03
N HIS A 78 7.12 2.73 -22.89
CA HIS A 78 6.12 2.21 -21.97
C HIS A 78 6.78 1.59 -20.74
N LEU A 79 6.39 2.06 -19.55
CA LEU A 79 6.90 1.61 -18.27
C LEU A 79 5.74 1.49 -17.27
N THR A 80 5.73 0.41 -16.52
CA THR A 80 4.80 0.23 -15.40
C THR A 80 5.52 0.60 -14.10
N TRP A 81 4.93 1.51 -13.34
CA TRP A 81 5.41 1.84 -11.99
C TRP A 81 4.45 1.29 -10.94
N PHE A 82 4.94 0.32 -10.16
CA PHE A 82 4.27 -0.30 -9.02
C PHE A 82 4.25 0.63 -7.79
N LYS A 83 3.47 1.71 -7.87
CA LYS A 83 3.28 2.68 -6.77
C LYS A 83 1.87 2.65 -6.18
N TRP A 84 0.93 2.08 -6.91
CA TRP A 84 -0.49 2.23 -6.59
C TRP A 84 -0.89 1.40 -5.39
N GLU A 85 -0.24 0.26 -5.19
CA GLU A 85 -0.46 -0.63 -4.07
C GLU A 85 -0.18 0.11 -2.75
N SER A 86 0.99 0.74 -2.63
CA SER A 86 1.37 1.50 -1.43
C SER A 86 0.52 2.77 -1.24
N TYR A 87 0.25 3.51 -2.34
CA TYR A 87 -0.55 4.72 -2.27
C TYR A 87 -2.01 4.41 -1.87
N ALA A 88 -2.59 3.33 -2.41
CA ALA A 88 -3.94 2.92 -2.06
C ALA A 88 -4.01 2.40 -0.62
N THR A 89 -3.00 1.67 -0.13
CA THR A 89 -2.94 1.29 1.29
C THR A 89 -2.89 2.51 2.19
N TRP A 90 -2.04 3.49 1.87
CA TRP A 90 -1.93 4.71 2.67
C TRP A 90 -3.25 5.50 2.67
N LEU A 91 -3.84 5.74 1.49
CA LEU A 91 -5.10 6.49 1.36
C LEU A 91 -6.25 5.79 2.09
N SER A 92 -6.39 4.47 1.94
CA SER A 92 -7.43 3.71 2.64
C SER A 92 -7.20 3.64 4.15
N GLY A 93 -5.95 3.62 4.61
CA GLY A 93 -5.60 3.68 6.03
C GLY A 93 -5.94 5.04 6.64
N ALA A 94 -5.62 6.13 5.92
CA ALA A 94 -6.03 7.47 6.31
C ALA A 94 -7.56 7.62 6.35
N ALA A 95 -8.26 7.04 5.37
CA ALA A 95 -9.73 6.99 5.37
C ALA A 95 -10.29 6.25 6.60
N LEU A 96 -9.70 5.11 6.97
CA LEU A 96 -10.09 4.38 8.18
C LEU A 96 -9.85 5.19 9.46
N LEU A 97 -8.73 5.89 9.57
CA LEU A 97 -8.45 6.78 10.70
C LEU A 97 -9.55 7.84 10.83
N MET A 98 -9.88 8.51 9.73
CA MET A 98 -10.90 9.56 9.70
C MET A 98 -12.30 9.02 10.05
N VAL A 99 -12.69 7.89 9.45
CA VAL A 99 -14.06 7.35 9.60
C VAL A 99 -14.27 6.67 10.93
N VAL A 100 -13.32 5.85 11.39
CA VAL A 100 -13.50 5.07 12.62
C VAL A 100 -13.18 5.92 13.84
N TYR A 101 -12.01 6.59 13.85
CA TYR A 101 -11.51 7.25 15.06
C TYR A 101 -11.94 8.71 15.15
N TRP A 102 -11.87 9.48 14.06
CA TRP A 102 -12.18 10.91 14.14
C TRP A 102 -13.68 11.19 14.12
N ALA A 103 -14.44 10.55 13.23
CA ALA A 103 -15.90 10.68 13.26
C ALA A 103 -16.52 9.99 14.50
N GLY A 104 -15.85 8.96 15.04
CA GLY A 104 -16.20 8.30 16.30
C GLY A 104 -15.45 8.83 17.53
N ALA A 105 -14.93 10.06 17.50
CA ALA A 105 -14.02 10.58 18.53
C ALA A 105 -14.57 10.52 19.95
N GLU A 106 -15.88 10.76 20.13
CA GLU A 106 -16.53 10.68 21.45
C GLU A 106 -16.48 9.28 22.06
N LEU A 107 -16.36 8.24 21.24
CA LEU A 107 -16.28 6.84 21.66
C LEU A 107 -14.84 6.34 21.75
N TYR A 108 -13.99 6.74 20.80
CA TYR A 108 -12.65 6.14 20.63
C TYR A 108 -11.49 7.03 21.08
N LEU A 109 -11.68 8.35 21.20
CA LEU A 109 -10.61 9.31 21.51
C LEU A 109 -10.82 10.06 22.83
N ILE A 110 -12.07 10.25 23.27
CA ILE A 110 -12.40 11.07 24.43
C ILE A 110 -12.83 10.19 25.61
N ASP A 111 -12.17 10.38 26.75
CA ASP A 111 -12.59 9.84 28.05
C ASP A 111 -12.88 11.00 29.00
N LEU A 112 -14.16 11.35 29.13
CA LEU A 112 -14.62 12.48 29.93
C LEU A 112 -14.29 12.34 31.43
N ALA A 113 -14.03 11.13 31.92
CA ALA A 113 -13.61 10.93 33.31
C ALA A 113 -12.15 11.35 33.56
N LYS A 114 -11.34 11.48 32.49
CA LYS A 114 -9.93 11.86 32.58
C LYS A 114 -9.67 13.29 32.12
N ALA A 115 -10.30 13.71 31.03
CA ALA A 115 -10.10 15.04 30.47
C ALA A 115 -11.32 15.51 29.67
N GLU A 116 -11.75 16.73 29.91
CA GLU A 116 -12.80 17.40 29.14
C GLU A 116 -12.21 17.99 27.85
N LEU A 117 -12.03 17.13 26.85
CA LEU A 117 -11.56 17.53 25.52
C LEU A 117 -12.74 17.75 24.57
N SER A 118 -12.65 18.79 23.75
CA SER A 118 -13.49 18.87 22.54
C SER A 118 -13.01 17.87 21.49
N VAL A 119 -13.90 17.49 20.57
CA VAL A 119 -13.59 16.61 19.42
C VAL A 119 -12.39 17.11 18.61
N VAL A 120 -12.32 18.41 18.36
CA VAL A 120 -11.20 19.00 17.58
C VAL A 120 -9.88 18.87 18.35
N GLN A 121 -9.87 19.13 19.65
CA GLN A 121 -8.68 18.97 20.47
C GLN A 121 -8.22 17.51 20.49
N ALA A 122 -9.16 16.56 20.66
CA ALA A 122 -8.86 15.14 20.67
C ALA A 122 -8.24 14.68 19.34
N ILE A 123 -8.79 15.12 18.20
CA ILE A 123 -8.25 14.80 16.86
C ILE A 123 -6.82 15.36 16.71
N LEU A 124 -6.60 16.63 17.05
CA LEU A 124 -5.30 17.30 16.86
C LEU A 124 -4.15 16.68 17.65
N ILE A 125 -4.44 16.03 18.78
CA ILE A 125 -3.42 15.38 19.63
C ILE A 125 -3.37 13.85 19.48
N SER A 126 -4.20 13.28 18.60
CA SER A 126 -4.32 11.82 18.43
C SER A 126 -3.24 11.18 17.55
N ALA A 127 -2.35 11.99 16.96
CA ALA A 127 -1.33 11.56 15.99
C ALA A 127 0.08 11.93 16.43
#